data_AF-A0A7Y6UV08-F1
#
_entry.id   AF-A0A7Y6UV08-F1
#
_cell.length_a   1.000
_cell.length_b   1.000
_cell.length_c   1.000
_cell.angle_alpha   90.00
_cell.angle_beta   90.00
_cell.angle_gamma   90.00
#
_symmetry.space_group_name_H-M   'P 1'
#
loop_
_entity.id
_entity.type
_entity.pdbx_description
1 polymer ?
#
loop_
_entity_poly.entity_id
_entity_poly.type
_entity_poly.pdbx_seq_one_letter_code
_entity_poly.pdbx_strand_id
1 'polypeptide(L)'
;MPSTIKLVENLLTYSAEPALSGNGRYLVFNSSTPPDNPNDKQFWQGRMAEFIFRKDFQTGEVVRLSGNDPWCISDDAAISYDGNIVVYNSWEPKGNGDLMPQLMARNMNTGQITLVSGDAWGNKSDAGCFNPSISADGRFVCFVSDAKNLVPGNYSGRGEVFVKDLLTGVLSRITNHPQGTFGPKISSDGRTVLYSTDDSKLIALNLASGVQKIINQGQQGALLPVTESAISGDGRHIVFDVDSGGDKNGLYYMNMDSGTLSTIHSFGSSPSLSHDGRYVSYTGYGKLYLKDMQTGVVSVLNDTRAAKAQISDDGGQITFLQFEKPLYTSVFSVNLSGNTDPLLGTTDNDTIYGTPGNDIIKGFGGNDMLFGGAGNDILSGGEGKNILDGGTGIDTAVFDGRRDYFTVSKVGNEIKVNGASWVNSENTLTGIERLKFDNACIAFDVDGNGGQAYRLYRAAFDRMPDKGGLGFWIRALDNGVSFESVAQDFLHSPEFARLYGTQLNNHEILTKFYNNVLHRAPDAGGFKFWLDALDAGVSRSHVLAEFSESPENKAALIGVLQQGFEYYQS
;
A
#
# COMPACT_ATOMS: atom_id res chain seq x y z
N MET A 1 0.54 9.48 -2.82
CA MET A 1 -0.47 8.67 -2.14
C MET A 1 -0.03 7.24 -2.34
N PRO A 2 -0.08 6.35 -1.35
CA PRO A 2 -0.10 4.92 -1.65
C PRO A 2 -1.10 4.71 -2.80
N SER A 3 -0.63 4.12 -3.90
CA SER A 3 -1.26 4.24 -5.22
C SER A 3 -2.57 3.45 -5.37
N THR A 4 -3.13 2.94 -4.28
CA THR A 4 -4.57 2.96 -4.00
C THR A 4 -4.76 2.39 -2.60
N ILE A 5 -5.31 3.18 -1.67
CA ILE A 5 -5.95 2.60 -0.48
C ILE A 5 -7.25 2.00 -0.99
N LYS A 6 -7.23 0.71 -1.29
CA LYS A 6 -8.45 0.00 -1.65
C LYS A 6 -9.12 -0.39 -0.36
N LEU A 7 -10.35 0.07 -0.17
CA LEU A 7 -11.27 -0.60 0.74
C LEU A 7 -11.43 -2.02 0.21
N VAL A 8 -10.81 -2.98 0.89
CA VAL A 8 -10.93 -4.40 0.57
C VAL A 8 -12.31 -4.87 1.01
N GLU A 9 -12.76 -4.41 2.19
CA GLU A 9 -14.05 -4.81 2.72
C GLU A 9 -14.55 -3.91 3.86
N ASN A 10 -15.88 -3.72 3.92
CA ASN A 10 -16.57 -3.23 5.12
C ASN A 10 -17.18 -4.43 5.86
N LEU A 11 -16.66 -4.73 7.05
CA LEU A 11 -17.25 -5.72 7.94
C LEU A 11 -18.27 -5.01 8.84
N LEU A 12 -19.55 -5.34 8.65
CA LEU A 12 -20.66 -4.88 9.48
C LEU A 12 -20.70 -5.69 10.80
N THR A 13 -19.60 -5.72 11.54
CA THR A 13 -19.43 -6.63 12.69
C THR A 13 -18.97 -5.91 13.95
N TYR A 14 -19.47 -6.37 15.10
CA TYR A 14 -18.87 -6.06 16.40
C TYR A 14 -17.63 -6.94 16.58
N SER A 15 -16.45 -6.44 16.21
CA SER A 15 -15.19 -7.10 16.50
C SER A 15 -14.36 -6.26 17.45
N ALA A 16 -14.09 -6.81 18.64
CA ALA A 16 -13.31 -6.10 19.66
C ALA A 16 -11.81 -6.13 19.33
N GLU A 17 -11.30 -7.20 18.70
CA GLU A 17 -9.87 -7.38 18.38
C GLU A 17 -9.66 -8.36 17.20
N PRO A 18 -9.92 -7.95 15.95
CA PRO A 18 -9.61 -8.75 14.78
C PRO A 18 -8.08 -8.91 14.60
N ALA A 19 -7.69 -10.03 13.99
CA ALA A 19 -6.30 -10.40 13.75
C ALA A 19 -6.09 -10.82 12.29
N LEU A 20 -5.12 -10.18 11.64
CA LEU A 20 -4.74 -10.45 10.26
C LEU A 20 -3.60 -11.49 10.20
N SER A 21 -3.68 -12.44 9.27
CA SER A 21 -2.58 -13.36 9.00
C SER A 21 -1.39 -12.61 8.40
N GLY A 22 -0.18 -13.04 8.75
CA GLY A 22 1.04 -12.36 8.31
C GLY A 22 1.20 -12.29 6.79
N ASN A 23 0.63 -13.23 6.03
CA ASN A 23 0.58 -13.20 4.56
C ASN A 23 -0.57 -12.34 3.98
N GLY A 24 -1.32 -11.61 4.81
CA GLY A 24 -2.39 -10.68 4.39
C GLY A 24 -3.66 -11.33 3.84
N ARG A 25 -3.69 -12.66 3.67
CA ARG A 25 -4.81 -13.35 3.03
C ARG A 25 -6.02 -13.57 3.94
N TYR A 26 -5.81 -13.73 5.23
CA TYR A 26 -6.86 -14.17 6.15
C TYR A 26 -7.08 -13.18 7.28
N LEU A 27 -8.34 -12.90 7.58
CA LEU A 27 -8.73 -12.13 8.75
C LEU A 27 -9.49 -13.03 9.72
N VAL A 28 -9.12 -12.98 11.00
CA VAL A 28 -9.93 -13.55 12.07
C VAL A 28 -10.61 -12.43 12.82
N PHE A 29 -11.90 -12.61 13.10
CA PHE A 29 -12.72 -11.62 13.81
C PHE A 29 -13.81 -12.32 14.61
N ASN A 30 -14.26 -11.67 15.68
CA ASN A 30 -15.44 -12.09 16.42
C ASN A 30 -16.70 -11.37 15.88
N SER A 31 -17.85 -12.03 15.95
CA SER A 31 -19.15 -11.43 15.61
C SER A 31 -20.29 -12.05 16.41
N SER A 32 -21.21 -11.20 16.90
CA SER A 32 -22.50 -11.58 17.49
C SER A 32 -23.65 -11.64 16.47
N THR A 33 -23.36 -11.30 15.21
CA THR A 33 -24.26 -11.47 14.06
C THR A 33 -23.55 -12.36 13.04
N PRO A 34 -23.72 -13.69 13.12
CA PRO A 34 -22.99 -14.63 12.29
C PRO A 34 -23.19 -14.34 10.80
N PRO A 35 -22.14 -14.10 9.99
CA PRO A 35 -22.28 -13.81 8.56
C PRO A 35 -22.85 -15.00 7.77
N ASP A 36 -22.61 -16.22 8.24
CA ASP A 36 -23.13 -17.47 7.71
C ASP A 36 -24.63 -17.66 8.01
N ASN A 37 -25.10 -17.17 9.16
CA ASN A 37 -26.52 -17.20 9.52
C ASN A 37 -26.91 -15.99 10.41
N PRO A 38 -27.38 -14.87 9.81
CA PRO A 38 -27.71 -13.64 10.55
C PRO A 38 -28.82 -13.79 11.61
N ASN A 39 -29.57 -14.89 11.57
CA ASN A 39 -30.63 -15.20 12.52
C ASN A 39 -30.16 -16.07 13.69
N ASP A 40 -28.92 -16.59 13.65
CA ASP A 40 -28.32 -17.37 14.75
C ASP A 40 -27.84 -16.44 15.88
N LYS A 41 -28.81 -15.78 16.54
CA LYS A 41 -28.57 -14.93 17.71
C LYS A 41 -28.76 -15.75 18.97
N GLN A 42 -27.65 -16.17 19.56
CA GLN A 42 -27.65 -16.93 20.81
C GLN A 42 -27.40 -16.00 21.99
N PHE A 43 -28.03 -16.29 23.13
CA PHE A 43 -27.91 -15.50 24.35
C PHE A 43 -27.61 -16.38 25.54
N TRP A 44 -26.68 -15.93 26.37
CA TRP A 44 -26.33 -16.55 27.64
C TRP A 44 -26.40 -15.54 28.79
N GLN A 45 -27.23 -15.83 29.81
CA GLN A 45 -27.49 -14.92 30.94
C GLN A 45 -27.75 -13.45 30.52
N GLY A 46 -28.42 -13.24 29.39
CA GLY A 46 -28.72 -11.91 28.85
C GLY A 46 -27.59 -11.25 28.05
N ARG A 47 -26.43 -11.90 27.88
CA ARG A 47 -25.35 -11.48 26.96
C ARG A 47 -25.50 -12.18 25.62
N MET A 48 -25.27 -11.46 24.52
CA MET A 48 -25.19 -12.07 23.18
C MET A 48 -23.92 -12.92 23.08
N ALA A 49 -24.05 -14.11 22.50
CA ALA A 49 -22.89 -14.93 22.16
C ALA A 49 -22.07 -14.27 21.05
N GLU A 50 -20.75 -14.41 21.13
CA GLU A 50 -19.83 -14.00 20.08
C GLU A 50 -19.10 -15.23 19.55
N PHE A 51 -18.98 -15.32 18.23
CA PHE A 51 -18.30 -16.43 17.56
C PHE A 51 -17.10 -15.93 16.79
N ILE A 52 -16.07 -16.77 16.70
CA ILE A 52 -14.88 -16.49 15.90
C ILE A 52 -15.13 -16.93 14.47
N PHE A 53 -14.77 -16.08 13.52
CA PHE A 53 -14.81 -16.35 12.10
C PHE A 53 -13.43 -16.10 11.50
N ARG A 54 -13.09 -16.86 10.46
CA ARG A 54 -11.98 -16.56 9.57
C ARG A 54 -12.55 -16.21 8.20
N LYS A 55 -12.13 -15.08 7.65
CA LYS A 55 -12.37 -14.70 6.28
C LYS A 55 -11.12 -14.94 5.44
N ASP A 56 -11.30 -15.49 4.24
CA ASP A 56 -10.30 -15.55 3.19
C ASP A 56 -10.57 -14.43 2.18
N PHE A 57 -9.65 -13.46 2.08
CA PHE A 57 -9.80 -12.34 1.15
C PHE A 57 -9.65 -12.75 -0.32
N GLN A 58 -9.00 -13.88 -0.61
CA GLN A 58 -8.81 -14.35 -1.98
C GLN A 58 -10.08 -15.01 -2.52
N THR A 59 -10.76 -15.82 -1.71
CA THR A 59 -11.96 -16.57 -2.13
C THR A 59 -13.27 -15.88 -1.72
N GLY A 60 -13.20 -14.95 -0.75
CA GLY A 60 -14.35 -14.35 -0.10
C GLY A 60 -15.01 -15.25 0.96
N GLU A 61 -14.49 -16.46 1.17
CA GLU A 61 -15.05 -17.46 2.09
C GLU A 61 -15.00 -16.95 3.54
N VAL A 62 -16.07 -17.22 4.30
CA VAL A 62 -16.12 -16.96 5.75
C VAL A 62 -16.46 -18.26 6.47
N VAL A 63 -15.59 -18.68 7.38
CA VAL A 63 -15.71 -19.94 8.12
C VAL A 63 -15.82 -19.65 9.62
N ARG A 64 -16.86 -20.19 10.26
CA ARG A 64 -16.99 -20.18 11.72
C ARG A 64 -15.99 -21.14 12.38
N LEU A 65 -15.20 -20.60 13.30
CA LEU A 65 -14.11 -21.31 13.98
C LEU A 65 -14.51 -21.85 15.35
N SER A 66 -15.24 -21.07 16.14
CA SER A 66 -15.70 -21.48 17.46
C SER A 66 -16.93 -22.40 17.37
N GLY A 67 -17.17 -23.16 18.43
CA GLY A 67 -18.23 -24.16 18.49
C GLY A 67 -19.65 -23.58 18.37
N ASN A 68 -20.62 -24.49 18.18
CA ASN A 68 -22.06 -24.18 18.23
C ASN A 68 -22.62 -24.25 19.65
N ASP A 69 -21.76 -24.23 20.66
CA ASP A 69 -22.20 -24.34 22.04
C ASP A 69 -22.86 -23.02 22.46
N PRO A 70 -24.16 -23.00 22.82
CA PRO A 70 -24.85 -21.78 23.27
C PRO A 70 -24.26 -21.18 24.53
N TRP A 71 -23.39 -21.91 25.21
CA TRP A 71 -22.69 -21.46 26.41
C TRP A 71 -21.35 -20.78 26.12
N CYS A 72 -20.83 -20.83 24.88
CA CYS A 72 -19.51 -20.27 24.56
C CYS A 72 -19.58 -18.87 23.92
N ILE A 73 -18.97 -17.90 24.61
CA ILE A 73 -18.55 -16.62 24.02
C ILE A 73 -17.11 -16.82 23.56
N SER A 74 -16.71 -16.29 22.42
CA SER A 74 -15.33 -16.40 21.96
C SER A 74 -14.78 -15.06 21.49
N ASP A 75 -13.59 -14.72 21.97
CA ASP A 75 -12.89 -13.45 21.73
C ASP A 75 -11.35 -13.64 21.66
N ASP A 76 -10.60 -12.52 21.64
CA ASP A 76 -9.14 -12.42 21.60
C ASP A 76 -8.45 -13.42 20.66
N ALA A 77 -8.73 -13.33 19.36
CA ALA A 77 -8.15 -14.26 18.42
C ALA A 77 -6.74 -13.84 17.96
N ALA A 78 -5.88 -14.83 17.72
CA ALA A 78 -4.59 -14.67 17.05
C ALA A 78 -4.45 -15.72 15.93
N ILE A 79 -3.73 -15.39 14.86
CA ILE A 79 -3.63 -16.22 13.66
C ILE A 79 -2.16 -16.35 13.22
N SER A 80 -1.77 -17.56 12.78
CA SER A 80 -0.43 -17.82 12.23
C SER A 80 -0.20 -17.07 10.92
N TYR A 81 1.06 -16.96 10.48
CA TYR A 81 1.42 -16.19 9.29
C TYR A 81 0.72 -16.70 8.02
N ASP A 82 0.65 -18.01 7.86
CA ASP A 82 -0.04 -18.68 6.76
C ASP A 82 -1.57 -18.77 6.95
N GLY A 83 -2.07 -18.41 8.12
CA GLY A 83 -3.46 -18.50 8.53
C GLY A 83 -3.97 -19.91 8.86
N ASN A 84 -3.09 -20.90 8.95
CA ASN A 84 -3.48 -22.30 9.17
C ASN A 84 -3.75 -22.65 10.63
N ILE A 85 -3.26 -21.89 11.59
CA ILE A 85 -3.58 -22.05 13.01
C ILE A 85 -4.23 -20.77 13.51
N VAL A 86 -5.40 -20.91 14.12
CA VAL A 86 -6.10 -19.81 14.79
C VAL A 86 -6.25 -20.15 16.26
N VAL A 87 -5.77 -19.26 17.12
CA VAL A 87 -5.92 -19.32 18.57
C VAL A 87 -7.00 -18.34 18.98
N TYR A 88 -7.85 -18.71 19.94
CA TYR A 88 -8.91 -17.86 20.43
C TYR A 88 -9.31 -18.28 21.84
N ASN A 89 -9.89 -17.33 22.58
CA ASN A 89 -10.53 -17.65 23.85
C ASN A 89 -11.89 -18.31 23.57
N SER A 90 -12.17 -19.36 24.32
CA SER A 90 -13.50 -19.96 24.43
C SER A 90 -13.93 -19.84 25.89
N TRP A 91 -14.91 -18.98 26.14
CA TRP A 91 -15.49 -18.79 27.46
C TRP A 91 -16.44 -19.94 27.75
N GLU A 92 -16.10 -20.77 28.73
CA GLU A 92 -16.91 -21.93 29.09
C GLU A 92 -17.50 -21.75 30.50
N PRO A 93 -18.71 -22.29 30.76
CA PRO A 93 -19.28 -22.29 32.10
C PRO A 93 -18.46 -23.13 33.08
N LYS A 94 -18.15 -22.54 34.23
CA LYS A 94 -17.75 -23.26 35.43
C LYS A 94 -18.96 -23.99 36.04
N GLY A 95 -18.70 -24.99 36.86
CA GLY A 95 -19.73 -25.69 37.64
C GLY A 95 -20.52 -24.79 38.60
N ASN A 96 -20.07 -23.56 38.86
CA ASN A 96 -20.77 -22.55 39.66
C ASN A 96 -21.57 -21.52 38.82
N GLY A 97 -21.55 -21.63 37.48
CA GLY A 97 -22.27 -20.74 36.57
C GLY A 97 -21.49 -19.51 36.08
N ASP A 98 -20.27 -19.27 36.54
CA ASP A 98 -19.38 -18.21 36.00
C ASP A 98 -18.75 -18.66 34.68
N LEU A 99 -18.49 -17.76 33.73
CA LEU A 99 -17.70 -18.09 32.55
C LEU A 99 -16.19 -17.91 32.82
N MET A 100 -15.38 -18.79 32.23
CA MET A 100 -13.94 -18.68 32.26
C MET A 100 -13.35 -18.91 30.87
N PRO A 101 -12.52 -17.98 30.35
CA PRO A 101 -11.89 -18.16 29.06
C PRO A 101 -10.82 -19.24 29.16
N GLN A 102 -10.96 -20.25 28.31
CA GLN A 102 -9.92 -21.22 27.99
C GLN A 102 -9.35 -20.89 26.62
N LEU A 103 -8.06 -21.15 26.44
CA LEU A 103 -7.40 -20.87 25.17
C LEU A 103 -7.46 -22.09 24.27
N MET A 104 -8.04 -21.95 23.09
CA MET A 104 -8.19 -23.00 22.08
C MET A 104 -7.37 -22.67 20.85
N ALA A 105 -6.80 -23.68 20.20
CA ALA A 105 -6.17 -23.56 18.89
C ALA A 105 -6.89 -24.46 17.89
N ARG A 106 -7.31 -23.92 16.75
CA ARG A 106 -7.90 -24.68 15.65
C ARG A 106 -6.92 -24.75 14.50
N ASN A 107 -6.64 -25.97 14.04
CA ASN A 107 -5.91 -26.22 12.81
C ASN A 107 -6.88 -26.19 11.63
N MET A 108 -6.68 -25.25 10.72
CA MET A 108 -7.58 -25.00 9.58
C MET A 108 -7.48 -26.05 8.48
N ASN A 109 -6.37 -26.79 8.41
CA ASN A 109 -6.17 -27.84 7.43
C ASN A 109 -6.86 -29.15 7.84
N THR A 110 -6.93 -29.44 9.14
CA THR A 110 -7.47 -30.70 9.69
C THR A 110 -8.80 -30.54 10.41
N GLY A 111 -9.16 -29.32 10.81
CA GLY A 111 -10.28 -29.05 11.70
C GLY A 111 -10.02 -29.40 13.17
N GLN A 112 -8.83 -29.91 13.52
CA GLN A 112 -8.49 -30.30 14.90
C GLN A 112 -8.52 -29.08 15.83
N ILE A 113 -9.12 -29.25 17.01
CA ILE A 113 -9.12 -28.26 18.09
C ILE A 113 -8.27 -28.79 19.25
N THR A 114 -7.36 -27.94 19.75
CA THR A 114 -6.43 -28.25 20.83
C THR A 114 -6.63 -27.26 21.98
N LEU A 115 -6.74 -27.76 23.21
CA LEU A 115 -6.70 -26.95 24.41
C LEU A 115 -5.26 -26.44 24.64
N VAL A 116 -5.03 -25.15 24.40
CA VAL A 116 -3.74 -24.48 24.59
C VAL A 116 -3.47 -24.24 26.07
N SER A 117 -4.49 -23.80 26.81
CA SER A 117 -4.46 -23.58 28.27
C SER A 117 -4.63 -24.88 29.07
N GLY A 118 -4.14 -25.99 28.53
CA GLY A 118 -4.18 -27.30 29.17
C GLY A 118 -2.86 -27.61 29.86
N ASP A 119 -2.94 -28.10 31.10
CA ASP A 119 -1.77 -28.62 31.83
C ASP A 119 -1.17 -29.86 31.12
N ALA A 120 -0.13 -30.46 31.70
CA ALA A 120 0.56 -31.62 31.13
C ALA A 120 -0.35 -32.87 30.93
N TRP A 121 -1.50 -32.91 31.60
CA TRP A 121 -2.49 -34.00 31.50
C TRP A 121 -3.72 -33.59 30.68
N GLY A 122 -3.76 -32.35 30.17
CA GLY A 122 -4.88 -31.81 29.41
C GLY A 122 -6.04 -31.29 30.28
N ASN A 123 -5.82 -31.09 31.58
CA ASN A 123 -6.82 -30.44 32.42
C ASN A 123 -6.87 -28.94 32.13
N LYS A 124 -8.07 -28.36 32.21
CA LYS A 124 -8.33 -26.94 32.00
C LYS A 124 -7.69 -26.07 33.09
N SER A 125 -7.37 -24.83 32.75
CA SER A 125 -6.88 -23.86 33.71
C SER A 125 -7.93 -23.57 34.79
N ASP A 126 -7.50 -23.25 36.01
CA ASP A 126 -8.38 -22.88 37.13
C ASP A 126 -8.73 -21.38 37.19
N ALA A 127 -8.07 -20.57 36.34
CA ALA A 127 -8.35 -19.16 36.09
C ALA A 127 -8.34 -18.83 34.58
N GLY A 128 -8.82 -17.64 34.23
CA GLY A 128 -8.91 -17.20 32.84
C GLY A 128 -7.55 -17.07 32.16
N CYS A 129 -7.54 -17.29 30.84
CA CYS A 129 -6.40 -17.05 29.95
C CYS A 129 -6.75 -15.95 28.95
N PHE A 130 -5.79 -15.06 28.67
CA PHE A 130 -6.03 -13.85 27.89
C PHE A 130 -4.85 -13.50 26.99
N ASN A 131 -5.11 -12.62 26.00
CA ASN A 131 -4.14 -12.01 25.10
C ASN A 131 -3.17 -13.02 24.44
N PRO A 132 -3.67 -14.01 23.68
CA PRO A 132 -2.80 -14.91 22.95
C PRO A 132 -1.96 -14.18 21.89
N SER A 133 -0.77 -14.72 21.65
CA SER A 133 0.05 -14.41 20.48
C SER A 133 0.70 -15.71 19.98
N ILE A 134 0.85 -15.84 18.66
CA ILE A 134 1.29 -17.08 18.01
C ILE A 134 2.47 -16.82 17.06
N SER A 135 3.42 -17.75 16.99
CA SER A 135 4.53 -17.71 16.03
C SER A 135 4.05 -17.91 14.59
N ALA A 136 4.85 -17.49 13.60
CA ALA A 136 4.42 -17.52 12.20
C ALA A 136 4.14 -18.93 11.69
N ASP A 137 4.93 -19.91 12.13
CA ASP A 137 4.76 -21.33 11.82
C ASP A 137 3.59 -21.98 12.57
N GLY A 138 2.91 -21.24 13.45
CA GLY A 138 1.80 -21.71 14.25
C GLY A 138 2.20 -22.66 15.38
N ARG A 139 3.50 -22.80 15.69
CA ARG A 139 3.98 -23.76 16.68
C ARG A 139 3.88 -23.28 18.12
N PHE A 140 4.31 -22.05 18.39
CA PHE A 140 4.42 -21.53 19.75
C PHE A 140 3.31 -20.52 20.00
N VAL A 141 2.60 -20.69 21.12
CA VAL A 141 1.55 -19.75 21.57
C VAL A 141 1.93 -19.22 22.94
N CYS A 142 2.04 -17.90 23.09
CA CYS A 142 2.17 -17.27 24.39
C CYS A 142 0.86 -16.60 24.82
N PHE A 143 0.61 -16.56 26.13
CA PHE A 143 -0.62 -15.99 26.72
C PHE A 143 -0.40 -15.65 28.19
N VAL A 144 -1.31 -14.85 28.75
CA VAL A 144 -1.33 -14.51 30.18
C VAL A 144 -2.39 -15.33 30.91
N SER A 145 -2.10 -15.76 32.12
CA SER A 145 -3.10 -16.36 33.01
C SER A 145 -2.78 -16.17 34.49
N ASP A 146 -3.85 -16.08 35.30
CA ASP A 146 -3.78 -16.13 36.77
C ASP A 146 -3.79 -17.57 37.31
N ALA A 147 -3.83 -18.56 36.42
CA ALA A 147 -4.04 -19.95 36.78
C ALA A 147 -2.84 -20.53 37.55
N LYS A 148 -3.16 -21.35 38.56
CA LYS A 148 -2.18 -21.96 39.47
C LYS A 148 -1.96 -23.44 39.21
N ASN A 149 -2.72 -24.02 38.27
CA ASN A 149 -2.69 -25.44 37.95
C ASN A 149 -2.09 -25.77 36.57
N LEU A 150 -1.64 -24.77 35.80
CA LEU A 150 -1.14 -24.98 34.44
C LEU A 150 0.21 -25.69 34.38
N VAL A 151 1.10 -25.35 35.30
CA VAL A 151 2.40 -26.03 35.49
C VAL A 151 2.60 -26.26 37.00
N PRO A 152 3.66 -26.93 37.45
CA PRO A 152 4.03 -26.94 38.87
C PRO A 152 4.82 -25.68 39.26
N GLY A 153 4.53 -25.09 40.42
CA GLY A 153 5.30 -23.95 40.93
C GLY A 153 4.57 -23.12 41.99
N ASN A 154 5.26 -22.13 42.55
CA ASN A 154 4.62 -21.09 43.37
C ASN A 154 4.26 -19.90 42.46
N TYR A 155 3.00 -19.49 42.51
CA TYR A 155 2.42 -18.42 41.68
C TYR A 155 2.12 -17.21 42.52
N SER A 156 2.32 -16.02 41.93
CA SER A 156 1.70 -14.81 42.45
C SER A 156 0.18 -14.82 42.26
N GLY A 157 -0.29 -15.52 41.22
CA GLY A 157 -1.68 -15.47 40.77
C GLY A 157 -2.07 -14.09 40.21
N ARG A 158 -1.08 -13.36 39.67
CA ARG A 158 -1.25 -12.05 39.04
C ARG A 158 -0.51 -12.05 37.70
N GLY A 159 -1.23 -12.33 36.63
CA GLY A 159 -0.82 -12.19 35.24
C GLY A 159 0.52 -12.83 34.90
N GLU A 160 0.62 -14.15 34.95
CA GLU A 160 1.85 -14.88 34.58
C GLU A 160 1.85 -15.19 33.08
N VAL A 161 3.02 -15.17 32.42
CA VAL A 161 3.14 -15.50 30.99
C VAL A 161 3.52 -16.96 30.82
N PHE A 162 2.77 -17.63 29.96
CA PHE A 162 2.99 -19.01 29.57
C PHE A 162 3.28 -19.10 28.07
N VAL A 163 4.01 -20.15 27.69
CA VAL A 163 4.28 -20.51 26.29
C VAL A 163 3.95 -21.99 26.10
N LYS A 164 3.03 -22.30 25.18
CA LYS A 164 2.68 -23.64 24.73
C LYS A 164 3.40 -23.93 23.41
N ASP A 165 4.13 -25.04 23.35
CA ASP A 165 4.60 -25.64 22.10
C ASP A 165 3.53 -26.62 21.60
N LEU A 166 2.82 -26.26 20.54
CA LEU A 166 1.74 -27.06 19.97
C LEU A 166 2.24 -28.33 19.27
N LEU A 167 3.53 -28.40 18.91
CA LEU A 167 4.13 -29.60 18.34
C LEU A 167 4.39 -30.66 19.41
N THR A 168 4.92 -30.24 20.57
CA THR A 168 5.32 -31.18 21.64
C THR A 168 4.29 -31.30 22.75
N GLY A 169 3.34 -30.36 22.84
CA GLY A 169 2.38 -30.24 23.93
C GLY A 169 2.95 -29.63 25.22
N VAL A 170 4.25 -29.29 25.25
CA VAL A 170 4.90 -28.73 26.43
C VAL A 170 4.35 -27.34 26.74
N LEU A 171 3.97 -27.10 27.99
CA LEU A 171 3.56 -25.80 28.51
C LEU A 171 4.60 -25.32 29.54
N SER A 172 5.13 -24.12 29.33
CA SER A 172 6.17 -23.53 30.18
C SER A 172 5.72 -22.17 30.70
N ARG A 173 5.92 -21.90 31.99
CA ARG A 173 5.87 -20.54 32.53
C ARG A 173 7.21 -19.87 32.26
N ILE A 174 7.17 -18.64 31.76
CA ILE A 174 8.40 -17.88 31.45
C ILE A 174 8.65 -16.71 32.40
N THR A 175 7.63 -16.27 33.13
CA THR A 175 7.76 -15.30 34.21
C THR A 175 8.35 -15.95 35.47
N ASN A 176 9.24 -15.22 36.13
CA ASN A 176 9.92 -15.62 37.36
C ASN A 176 9.70 -14.63 38.52
N HIS A 177 8.78 -13.67 38.37
CA HIS A 177 8.50 -12.61 39.34
C HIS A 177 6.99 -12.38 39.52
N PRO A 178 6.55 -11.92 40.72
CA PRO A 178 5.14 -11.80 41.06
C PRO A 178 4.53 -10.48 40.56
N GLN A 179 4.48 -10.29 39.25
CA GLN A 179 4.04 -9.02 38.64
C GLN A 179 2.98 -9.30 37.57
N GLY A 180 1.90 -8.53 37.60
CA GLY A 180 0.92 -8.47 36.53
C GLY A 180 1.61 -8.16 35.22
N THR A 181 1.37 -9.02 34.24
CA THR A 181 1.91 -8.92 32.90
C THR A 181 0.77 -8.66 31.94
N PHE A 182 0.97 -7.75 30.99
CA PHE A 182 -0.04 -7.43 29.98
C PHE A 182 0.47 -7.75 28.57
N GLY A 183 -0.41 -8.39 27.79
CA GLY A 183 -0.31 -8.45 26.33
C GLY A 183 0.98 -9.04 25.74
N PRO A 184 1.39 -10.28 26.08
CA PRO A 184 2.61 -10.86 25.56
C PRO A 184 2.54 -10.97 24.03
N LYS A 185 3.71 -10.88 23.40
CA LYS A 185 3.89 -11.04 21.95
C LYS A 185 5.04 -11.99 21.69
N ILE A 186 4.89 -12.90 20.73
CA ILE A 186 5.96 -13.79 20.31
C ILE A 186 6.46 -13.40 18.92
N SER A 187 7.77 -13.45 18.70
CA SER A 187 8.37 -13.24 17.37
C SER A 187 7.90 -14.33 16.40
N SER A 188 7.88 -14.02 15.10
CA SER A 188 7.45 -14.99 14.08
C SER A 188 8.32 -16.24 14.05
N ASP A 189 9.63 -16.10 14.29
CA ASP A 189 10.55 -17.23 14.42
C ASP A 189 10.36 -18.08 15.69
N GLY A 190 9.45 -17.67 16.58
CA GLY A 190 9.10 -18.38 17.80
C GLY A 190 10.19 -18.37 18.87
N ARG A 191 11.21 -17.50 18.76
CA ARG A 191 12.37 -17.52 19.69
C ARG A 191 12.29 -16.49 20.79
N THR A 192 11.56 -15.39 20.61
CA THR A 192 11.55 -14.27 21.54
C THR A 192 10.13 -13.97 21.99
N VAL A 193 9.92 -13.88 23.31
CA VAL A 193 8.65 -13.41 23.89
C VAL A 193 8.87 -12.05 24.53
N LEU A 194 8.08 -11.09 24.09
CA LEU A 194 7.97 -9.74 24.64
C LEU A 194 6.81 -9.69 25.63
N TYR A 195 7.03 -9.09 26.80
CA TYR A 195 5.98 -8.90 27.79
C TYR A 195 6.29 -7.72 28.72
N SER A 196 5.24 -7.06 29.21
CA SER A 196 5.37 -5.94 30.16
C SER A 196 5.22 -6.42 31.62
N THR A 197 5.64 -5.60 32.57
CA THR A 197 5.48 -5.85 34.00
C THR A 197 4.81 -4.67 34.69
N ASP A 198 4.17 -4.90 35.84
CA ASP A 198 3.56 -3.85 36.67
C ASP A 198 4.55 -2.74 37.09
N ASP A 199 5.86 -3.02 37.16
CA ASP A 199 6.91 -2.03 37.40
C ASP A 199 7.39 -1.30 36.13
N SER A 200 6.56 -1.29 35.09
CA SER A 200 6.73 -0.57 33.83
C SER A 200 7.93 -1.02 32.99
N LYS A 201 8.42 -2.25 33.14
CA LYS A 201 9.46 -2.78 32.25
C LYS A 201 8.83 -3.48 31.05
N LEU A 202 9.44 -3.29 29.89
CA LEU A 202 9.20 -4.12 28.72
C LEU A 202 10.36 -5.10 28.57
N ILE A 203 10.08 -6.39 28.68
CA ILE A 203 11.10 -7.45 28.69
C ILE A 203 11.00 -8.28 27.42
N ALA A 204 12.12 -8.42 26.71
CA ALA A 204 12.29 -9.43 25.67
C ALA A 204 13.04 -10.63 26.24
N LEU A 205 12.41 -11.79 26.26
CA LEU A 205 12.98 -13.07 26.69
C LEU A 205 13.28 -13.94 25.47
N ASN A 206 14.52 -14.41 25.35
CA ASN A 206 14.86 -15.48 24.41
C ASN A 206 14.52 -16.85 25.02
N LEU A 207 13.63 -17.60 24.37
CA LEU A 207 13.13 -18.89 24.86
C LEU A 207 14.20 -20.00 24.89
N ALA A 208 15.20 -19.93 24.00
CA ALA A 208 16.24 -20.95 23.93
C ALA A 208 17.31 -20.76 25.00
N SER A 209 17.74 -19.52 25.24
CA SER A 209 18.81 -19.21 26.20
C SER A 209 18.30 -18.83 27.59
N GLY A 210 17.03 -18.44 27.73
CA GLY A 210 16.48 -17.88 28.96
C GLY A 210 16.92 -16.45 29.25
N VAL A 211 17.69 -15.82 28.35
CA VAL A 211 18.21 -14.46 28.55
C VAL A 211 17.09 -13.44 28.40
N GLN A 212 16.97 -12.55 29.40
CA GLN A 212 16.03 -11.43 29.41
C GLN A 212 16.75 -10.10 29.16
N LYS A 213 16.15 -9.23 28.34
CA LYS A 213 16.61 -7.85 28.09
C LYS A 213 15.49 -6.87 28.37
N ILE A 214 15.77 -5.82 29.14
CA ILE A 214 14.83 -4.70 29.34
C ILE A 214 14.96 -3.76 28.14
N ILE A 215 13.86 -3.51 27.46
CA ILE A 215 13.81 -2.81 26.17
C ILE A 215 13.69 -1.31 26.33
N ASN A 216 12.84 -0.86 27.26
CA ASN A 216 12.56 0.56 27.49
C ASN A 216 13.58 1.23 28.44
N GLN A 217 14.75 0.61 28.63
CA GLN A 217 15.83 1.14 29.46
C GLN A 217 16.73 2.06 28.63
N GLY A 218 16.59 3.38 28.79
CA GLY A 218 17.38 4.37 28.04
C GLY A 218 16.89 5.82 28.08
N GLN A 219 15.71 6.09 28.64
CA GLN A 219 15.22 7.45 28.88
C GLN A 219 15.89 8.01 30.15
N GLN A 220 16.41 9.23 30.14
CA GLN A 220 16.87 9.91 31.36
C GLN A 220 15.65 10.26 32.23
N GLY A 221 15.16 9.30 33.02
CA GLY A 221 13.94 9.44 33.83
C GLY A 221 13.40 8.10 34.35
N ALA A 222 12.28 8.15 35.08
CA ALA A 222 11.55 6.97 35.54
C ALA A 222 10.96 6.19 34.35
N LEU A 223 10.92 4.85 34.44
CA LEU A 223 10.25 4.02 33.44
C LEU A 223 8.76 4.33 33.44
N LEU A 224 8.24 4.68 32.27
CA LEU A 224 6.82 4.92 32.05
C LEU A 224 6.15 3.63 31.57
N PRO A 225 4.87 3.40 31.93
CA PRO A 225 4.13 2.19 31.54
C PRO A 225 4.06 2.02 30.03
N VAL A 226 4.30 0.78 29.56
CA VAL A 226 4.06 0.39 28.17
C VAL A 226 2.64 -0.13 28.04
N THR A 227 1.84 0.46 27.15
CA THR A 227 0.43 0.10 26.97
C THR A 227 0.23 -0.93 25.86
N GLU A 228 0.96 -0.81 24.76
CA GLU A 228 0.96 -1.72 23.63
C GLU A 228 2.38 -1.88 23.07
N SER A 229 2.64 -3.05 22.48
CA SER A 229 3.91 -3.34 21.82
C SER A 229 3.74 -4.36 20.70
N ALA A 230 4.69 -4.33 19.77
CA ALA A 230 4.83 -5.33 18.71
C ALA A 230 6.31 -5.68 18.50
N ILE A 231 6.55 -6.86 17.96
CA ILE A 231 7.86 -7.41 17.65
C ILE A 231 7.87 -7.89 16.20
N SER A 232 8.94 -7.62 15.47
CA SER A 232 9.11 -8.10 14.09
C SER A 232 9.23 -9.62 14.05
N GLY A 233 9.04 -10.16 12.85
CA GLY A 233 9.05 -11.59 12.62
C GLY A 233 10.39 -12.25 12.95
N ASP A 234 11.49 -11.60 12.61
CA ASP A 234 12.84 -12.04 12.96
C ASP A 234 13.24 -11.77 14.43
N GLY A 235 12.36 -11.14 15.21
CA GLY A 235 12.61 -10.79 16.61
C GLY A 235 13.65 -9.69 16.81
N ARG A 236 14.09 -9.01 15.74
CA ARG A 236 15.16 -8.01 15.79
C ARG A 236 14.67 -6.58 15.98
N HIS A 237 13.38 -6.34 15.77
CA HIS A 237 12.79 -5.01 15.87
C HIS A 237 11.61 -5.04 16.82
N ILE A 238 11.55 -4.06 17.72
CA ILE A 238 10.46 -3.92 18.68
C ILE A 238 9.95 -2.49 18.60
N VAL A 239 8.63 -2.35 18.54
CA VAL A 239 7.94 -1.07 18.66
C VAL A 239 7.07 -1.10 19.90
N PHE A 240 7.00 0.00 20.62
CA PHE A 240 6.15 0.11 21.79
C PHE A 240 5.73 1.55 22.01
N ASP A 241 4.53 1.72 22.53
CA ASP A 241 4.08 3.01 23.05
C ASP A 241 4.32 3.10 24.56
N VAL A 242 4.35 4.33 25.04
CA VAL A 242 4.63 4.64 26.44
C VAL A 242 3.63 5.69 26.90
N ASP A 243 2.87 5.37 27.94
CA ASP A 243 1.93 6.30 28.55
C ASP A 243 2.68 7.24 29.51
N SER A 244 2.73 8.53 29.16
CA SER A 244 3.33 9.57 30.02
C SER A 244 2.29 10.34 30.85
N GLY A 245 1.01 9.98 30.76
CA GLY A 245 -0.13 10.69 31.32
C GLY A 245 -0.62 11.84 30.42
N GLY A 246 -1.94 11.92 30.19
CA GLY A 246 -2.57 12.90 29.30
C GLY A 246 -2.54 12.47 27.82
N ASP A 247 -2.60 13.42 26.87
CA ASP A 247 -2.62 13.14 25.41
C ASP A 247 -1.23 12.80 24.81
N LYS A 248 -0.21 12.52 25.63
CA LYS A 248 1.19 12.36 25.19
C LYS A 248 1.66 10.91 25.35
N ASN A 249 1.33 10.06 24.39
CA ASN A 249 1.91 8.71 24.32
C ASN A 249 3.15 8.71 23.43
N GLY A 250 4.34 8.50 23.97
CA GLY A 250 5.57 8.45 23.15
C GLY A 250 5.65 7.12 22.40
N LEU A 251 6.01 7.15 21.12
CA LEU A 251 6.20 5.94 20.31
C LEU A 251 7.68 5.69 20.04
N TYR A 252 8.14 4.49 20.35
CA TYR A 252 9.55 4.13 20.33
C TYR A 252 9.83 2.87 19.51
N TYR A 253 11.02 2.82 18.94
CA TYR A 253 11.54 1.71 18.15
C TYR A 253 12.88 1.26 18.71
N MET A 254 13.03 -0.04 18.91
CA MET A 254 14.27 -0.67 19.35
C MET A 254 14.78 -1.60 18.26
N ASN A 255 16.00 -1.34 17.79
CA ASN A 255 16.76 -2.31 17.02
C ASN A 255 17.57 -3.19 17.99
N MET A 256 17.25 -4.48 18.03
CA MET A 256 17.83 -5.44 18.97
C MET A 256 19.28 -5.81 18.62
N ASP A 257 19.63 -5.77 17.34
CA ASP A 257 20.99 -6.07 16.85
C ASP A 257 21.96 -4.94 17.23
N SER A 258 21.57 -3.68 16.98
CA SER A 258 22.41 -2.52 17.31
C SER A 258 22.28 -2.07 18.76
N GLY A 259 21.19 -2.46 19.43
CA GLY A 259 20.83 -1.95 20.75
C GLY A 259 20.31 -0.51 20.74
N THR A 260 20.01 0.04 19.57
CA THR A 260 19.60 1.44 19.42
C THR A 260 18.11 1.60 19.69
N LEU A 261 17.78 2.45 20.67
CA LEU A 261 16.44 2.94 20.93
C LEU A 261 16.25 4.30 20.26
N SER A 262 15.24 4.43 19.39
CA SER A 262 14.88 5.66 18.71
C SER A 262 13.43 6.05 18.97
N THR A 263 13.17 7.35 18.98
CA THR A 263 11.79 7.88 19.03
C THR A 263 11.23 7.90 17.62
N ILE A 264 10.10 7.21 17.40
CA ILE A 264 9.36 7.30 16.14
C ILE A 264 8.58 8.59 16.09
N HIS A 265 7.82 8.87 17.16
CA HIS A 265 6.95 10.03 17.28
C HIS A 265 6.75 10.41 18.76
N SER A 266 6.54 11.69 19.05
CA SER A 266 6.28 12.21 20.41
C SER A 266 4.84 12.02 20.89
N PHE A 267 3.98 11.47 20.03
CA PHE A 267 2.59 11.11 20.29
C PHE A 267 2.24 9.92 19.40
N GLY A 268 1.44 8.96 19.87
CA GLY A 268 0.95 7.84 19.08
C GLY A 268 0.63 6.62 19.94
N SER A 269 -0.26 5.76 19.47
CA SER A 269 -0.67 4.54 20.16
C SER A 269 -0.95 3.40 19.19
N SER A 270 -1.05 2.21 19.77
CA SER A 270 -1.42 0.97 19.07
C SER A 270 -0.53 0.64 17.88
N PRO A 271 0.79 0.55 18.11
CA PRO A 271 1.72 0.30 17.02
C PRO A 271 1.70 -1.15 16.54
N SER A 272 1.94 -1.33 15.24
CA SER A 272 2.21 -2.63 14.63
C SER A 272 3.48 -2.55 13.78
N LEU A 273 4.15 -3.69 13.62
CA LEU A 273 5.37 -3.84 12.83
C LEU A 273 5.12 -4.79 11.66
N SER A 274 5.82 -4.55 10.54
CA SER A 274 6.01 -5.54 9.50
C SER A 274 6.87 -6.71 10.02
N HIS A 275 6.75 -7.86 9.36
CA HIS A 275 7.52 -9.07 9.63
C HIS A 275 9.03 -8.83 9.52
N ASP A 276 9.49 -8.04 8.56
CA ASP A 276 10.91 -7.63 8.44
C ASP A 276 11.29 -6.45 9.35
N GLY A 277 10.34 -5.86 10.06
CA GLY A 277 10.52 -4.70 10.92
C GLY A 277 10.79 -3.37 10.20
N ARG A 278 10.72 -3.34 8.86
CA ARG A 278 10.91 -2.13 8.06
C ARG A 278 9.78 -1.12 8.25
N TYR A 279 8.53 -1.57 8.34
CA TYR A 279 7.38 -0.67 8.40
C TYR A 279 6.74 -0.70 9.79
N VAL A 280 6.40 0.49 10.28
CA VAL A 280 5.68 0.69 11.54
C VAL A 280 4.40 1.44 11.28
N SER A 281 3.25 0.85 11.61
CA SER A 281 1.97 1.57 11.62
C SER A 281 1.61 1.99 13.01
N TYR A 282 0.99 3.16 13.15
CA TYR A 282 0.52 3.65 14.44
C TYR A 282 -0.63 4.64 14.26
N THR A 283 -1.42 4.81 15.32
CA THR A 283 -2.48 5.81 15.35
C THR A 283 -2.04 7.05 16.12
N GLY A 284 -2.44 8.24 15.67
CA GLY A 284 -2.13 9.50 16.35
C GLY A 284 -3.08 10.61 15.90
N TYR A 285 -3.56 11.46 16.82
CA TYR A 285 -4.54 12.52 16.52
C TYR A 285 -5.76 12.08 15.68
N GLY A 286 -6.19 10.82 15.86
CA GLY A 286 -7.29 10.26 15.09
C GLY A 286 -6.96 9.94 13.64
N LYS A 287 -5.69 9.85 13.27
CA LYS A 287 -5.21 9.42 11.94
C LYS A 287 -4.41 8.15 12.05
N LEU A 288 -4.34 7.41 10.95
CA LEU A 288 -3.46 6.26 10.78
C LEU A 288 -2.21 6.67 10.02
N TYR A 289 -1.05 6.32 10.58
CA TYR A 289 0.26 6.57 10.00
C TYR A 289 0.96 5.25 9.67
N LEU A 290 1.83 5.31 8.67
CA LEU A 290 2.82 4.31 8.35
C LEU A 290 4.19 4.98 8.26
N LYS A 291 5.18 4.43 8.94
CA LYS A 291 6.57 4.88 8.87
C LYS A 291 7.44 3.79 8.27
N ASP A 292 8.20 4.14 7.26
CA ASP A 292 9.31 3.31 6.76
C ASP A 292 10.55 3.63 7.61
N MET A 293 11.03 2.64 8.36
CA MET A 293 12.17 2.74 9.27
C MET A 293 13.52 2.74 8.53
N GLN A 294 13.54 2.34 7.25
CA GLN A 294 14.73 2.38 6.40
C GLN A 294 14.91 3.78 5.79
N THR A 295 13.84 4.37 5.26
CA THR A 295 13.89 5.68 4.59
C THR A 295 13.57 6.85 5.53
N GLY A 296 12.90 6.58 6.66
CA GLY A 296 12.41 7.59 7.59
C GLY A 296 11.07 8.22 7.19
N VAL A 297 10.55 7.90 5.99
CA VAL A 297 9.31 8.46 5.44
C VAL A 297 8.12 8.12 6.32
N VAL A 298 7.24 9.10 6.56
CA VAL A 298 5.98 8.92 7.28
C VAL A 298 4.82 9.26 6.34
N SER A 299 3.94 8.29 6.10
CA SER A 299 2.75 8.41 5.28
C SER A 299 1.50 8.46 6.16
N VAL A 300 0.56 9.36 5.84
CA VAL A 300 -0.80 9.34 6.41
C VAL A 300 -1.67 8.44 5.54
N LEU A 301 -2.21 7.38 6.12
CA LEU A 301 -3.04 6.40 5.42
C LEU A 301 -4.53 6.69 5.52
N ASN A 302 -4.99 7.43 6.53
CA ASN A 302 -6.39 7.87 6.58
C ASN A 302 -6.56 9.16 7.40
N ASP A 303 -7.55 9.97 7.01
CA ASP A 303 -8.02 11.18 7.70
C ASP A 303 -9.22 10.93 8.64
N THR A 304 -9.69 9.68 8.76
CA THR A 304 -10.78 9.30 9.67
C THR A 304 -10.26 8.65 10.96
N ARG A 305 -11.05 8.76 12.05
CA ARG A 305 -10.70 8.29 13.42
C ARG A 305 -10.42 6.79 13.45
N ALA A 306 -9.17 6.39 13.20
CA ALA A 306 -8.69 5.02 13.34
C ALA A 306 -8.38 4.69 14.81
N ALA A 307 -8.77 3.49 15.28
CA ALA A 307 -8.54 3.07 16.67
C ALA A 307 -7.33 2.14 16.87
N LYS A 308 -6.89 1.40 15.85
CA LYS A 308 -5.76 0.45 15.88
C LYS A 308 -5.43 0.01 14.44
N ALA A 309 -4.18 -0.37 14.15
CA ALA A 309 -3.78 -0.92 12.86
C ALA A 309 -2.88 -2.15 13.03
N GLN A 310 -2.98 -3.09 12.08
CA GLN A 310 -2.11 -4.25 11.96
C GLN A 310 -1.45 -4.22 10.59
N ILE A 311 -0.26 -4.80 10.46
CA ILE A 311 0.49 -4.92 9.21
C ILE A 311 0.59 -6.40 8.85
N SER A 312 0.18 -6.77 7.64
CA SER A 312 0.61 -8.01 6.99
C SER A 312 1.76 -7.75 6.02
N ASP A 313 2.64 -8.73 5.84
CA ASP A 313 3.73 -8.73 4.88
C ASP A 313 3.50 -9.82 3.84
N ASP A 314 2.89 -9.48 2.70
CA ASP A 314 2.57 -10.43 1.62
C ASP A 314 3.50 -10.29 0.38
N GLY A 315 4.72 -9.79 0.58
CA GLY A 315 5.65 -9.53 -0.54
C GLY A 315 5.50 -8.15 -1.14
N GLY A 316 5.10 -7.16 -0.33
CA GLY A 316 5.03 -5.75 -0.73
C GLY A 316 3.62 -5.17 -0.74
N GLN A 317 2.62 -5.75 -0.11
CA GLN A 317 1.39 -5.06 0.27
C GLN A 317 1.25 -5.06 1.79
N ILE A 318 0.74 -3.94 2.30
CA ILE A 318 0.37 -3.84 3.70
C ILE A 318 -1.14 -3.75 3.79
N THR A 319 -1.75 -4.73 4.43
CA THR A 319 -3.17 -4.69 4.77
C THR A 319 -3.33 -4.20 6.20
N PHE A 320 -4.16 -3.17 6.39
CA PHE A 320 -4.48 -2.56 7.68
C PHE A 320 -5.96 -2.70 8.01
N LEU A 321 -6.25 -2.78 9.30
CA LEU A 321 -7.60 -2.76 9.85
C LEU A 321 -7.87 -1.38 10.43
N GLN A 322 -9.05 -0.82 10.20
CA GLN A 322 -9.52 0.41 10.82
C GLN A 322 -10.85 0.17 11.54
N PHE A 323 -10.98 0.73 12.74
CA PHE A 323 -12.23 0.75 13.48
C PHE A 323 -12.84 2.15 13.45
N GLU A 324 -14.01 2.30 12.85
CA GLU A 324 -14.81 3.50 12.99
C GLU A 324 -15.80 3.30 14.15
N LYS A 325 -15.78 4.19 15.14
CA LYS A 325 -16.92 4.29 16.07
C LYS A 325 -18.05 5.08 15.37
N PRO A 326 -19.30 4.59 15.37
CA PRO A 326 -19.76 3.38 16.02
C PRO A 326 -19.73 2.17 15.07
N LEU A 327 -18.92 1.17 15.39
CA LEU A 327 -19.15 -0.26 15.07
C LEU A 327 -18.83 -0.76 13.65
N TYR A 328 -17.84 -0.21 12.94
CA TYR A 328 -17.37 -0.78 11.66
C TYR A 328 -15.89 -1.12 11.68
N THR A 329 -15.55 -2.35 11.28
CA THR A 329 -14.17 -2.72 10.91
C THR A 329 -14.04 -2.65 9.40
N SER A 330 -13.21 -1.75 8.89
CA SER A 330 -12.87 -1.67 7.48
C SER A 330 -11.47 -2.24 7.28
N VAL A 331 -11.32 -3.11 6.29
CA VAL A 331 -10.02 -3.66 5.87
C VAL A 331 -9.56 -2.87 4.67
N PHE A 332 -8.35 -2.33 4.74
CA PHE A 332 -7.72 -1.60 3.67
C PHE A 332 -6.44 -2.30 3.25
N SER A 333 -6.20 -2.46 1.97
CA SER A 333 -4.90 -2.90 1.44
C SER A 333 -4.19 -1.71 0.82
N VAL A 334 -2.93 -1.53 1.17
CA VAL A 334 -1.97 -0.65 0.50
C VAL A 334 -1.02 -1.53 -0.29
N ASN A 335 -1.05 -1.41 -1.62
CA ASN A 335 -0.09 -2.09 -2.46
C ASN A 335 1.20 -1.24 -2.53
N LEU A 336 2.31 -1.75 -1.97
CA LEU A 336 3.66 -1.15 -2.09
C LEU A 336 4.42 -1.70 -3.31
N SER A 337 3.88 -2.70 -4.03
CA SER A 337 4.51 -3.32 -5.21
C SER A 337 4.26 -2.54 -6.50
N GLY A 338 4.26 -1.21 -6.40
CA GLY A 338 4.30 -0.27 -7.50
C GLY A 338 5.02 0.95 -6.98
N ASN A 339 6.25 1.14 -7.42
CA ASN A 339 7.18 2.18 -6.99
C ASN A 339 6.62 3.59 -7.26
N THR A 340 5.58 4.03 -6.54
CA THR A 340 4.97 5.36 -6.70
C THR A 340 4.46 5.91 -5.36
N ASP A 341 5.06 5.51 -4.24
CA ASP A 341 4.92 6.34 -3.04
C ASP A 341 5.60 7.67 -3.36
N PRO A 342 4.89 8.80 -3.25
CA PRO A 342 5.48 10.05 -3.67
C PRO A 342 6.64 10.38 -2.75
N LEU A 343 7.78 10.68 -3.33
CA LEU A 343 8.88 11.33 -2.63
C LEU A 343 8.42 12.74 -2.29
N LEU A 344 8.12 12.97 -1.01
CA LEU A 344 7.55 14.21 -0.51
C LEU A 344 8.64 15.08 0.11
N GLY A 345 8.68 16.34 -0.31
CA GLY A 345 9.36 17.43 0.36
C GLY A 345 8.53 18.01 1.50
N THR A 346 8.85 19.23 1.86
CA THR A 346 8.36 19.99 3.00
C THR A 346 7.89 21.37 2.53
N THR A 347 7.66 22.30 3.45
CA THR A 347 7.40 23.70 3.08
C THR A 347 8.67 24.54 2.95
N ASP A 348 9.84 23.92 3.12
CA ASP A 348 11.17 24.53 3.00
C ASP A 348 11.85 24.08 1.70
N ASN A 349 13.00 24.66 1.35
CA ASN A 349 13.73 24.29 0.13
C ASN A 349 14.29 22.86 0.24
N ASP A 350 13.86 21.98 -0.66
CA ASP A 350 14.24 20.58 -0.68
C ASP A 350 15.13 20.21 -1.88
N THR A 351 15.90 19.14 -1.71
CA THR A 351 16.60 18.46 -2.82
C THR A 351 16.23 16.98 -2.77
N ILE A 352 15.50 16.53 -3.78
CA ILE A 352 14.91 15.18 -3.81
C ILE A 352 15.39 14.46 -5.06
N TYR A 353 15.95 13.27 -4.83
CA TYR A 353 16.39 12.36 -5.89
C TYR A 353 15.47 11.15 -5.93
N GLY A 354 14.88 10.93 -7.09
CA GLY A 354 14.17 9.72 -7.45
C GLY A 354 15.11 8.54 -7.67
N THR A 355 14.49 7.46 -8.10
CA THR A 355 15.09 6.15 -8.31
C THR A 355 15.23 5.88 -9.81
N PRO A 356 15.78 4.71 -10.19
CA PRO A 356 15.75 4.29 -11.60
C PRO A 356 14.38 3.74 -12.09
N GLY A 357 13.28 3.94 -11.35
CA GLY A 357 11.94 3.51 -11.73
C GLY A 357 10.96 4.70 -11.79
N ASN A 358 9.71 4.45 -12.17
CA ASN A 358 8.69 5.50 -12.37
C ASN A 358 8.27 6.17 -11.05
N ASP A 359 8.85 7.31 -10.69
CA ASP A 359 8.62 7.97 -9.40
C ASP A 359 7.51 9.01 -9.44
N ILE A 360 6.93 9.32 -8.27
CA ILE A 360 6.13 10.53 -8.07
C ILE A 360 6.91 11.41 -7.11
N ILE A 361 7.21 12.65 -7.45
CA ILE A 361 7.99 13.55 -6.60
C ILE A 361 7.21 14.84 -6.38
N LYS A 362 7.04 15.26 -5.11
CA LYS A 362 6.35 16.50 -4.75
C LYS A 362 7.19 17.34 -3.80
N GLY A 363 7.59 18.54 -4.20
CA GLY A 363 8.34 19.49 -3.37
C GLY A 363 7.48 20.16 -2.30
N PHE A 364 6.25 20.54 -2.66
CA PHE A 364 5.30 21.35 -1.87
C PHE A 364 5.63 22.84 -1.84
N GLY A 365 6.29 23.35 -0.80
CA GLY A 365 6.58 24.78 -0.68
C GLY A 365 8.07 25.00 -0.54
N GLY A 366 8.59 26.12 -1.03
CA GLY A 366 10.04 26.38 -1.05
C GLY A 366 10.56 26.51 -2.48
N ASN A 367 11.88 26.59 -2.61
CA ASN A 367 12.57 26.55 -3.90
C ASN A 367 13.27 25.19 -4.03
N ASP A 368 12.63 24.26 -4.73
CA ASP A 368 13.03 22.85 -4.71
C ASP A 368 13.88 22.44 -5.91
N MET A 369 14.69 21.41 -5.71
CA MET A 369 15.43 20.70 -6.76
C MET A 369 14.96 19.25 -6.80
N LEU A 370 14.16 18.88 -7.80
CA LEU A 370 13.59 17.54 -7.95
C LEU A 370 14.23 16.83 -9.15
N PHE A 371 14.79 15.64 -8.94
CA PHE A 371 15.41 14.81 -9.97
C PHE A 371 14.65 13.48 -10.06
N GLY A 372 14.02 13.19 -11.20
CA GLY A 372 13.24 11.96 -11.46
C GLY A 372 14.15 10.75 -11.56
N GLY A 373 15.07 10.77 -12.52
CA GLY A 373 16.07 9.71 -12.68
C GLY A 373 15.83 8.93 -13.95
N ALA A 374 15.55 7.64 -13.85
CA ALA A 374 15.15 6.84 -15.01
C ALA A 374 13.76 6.29 -14.76
N GLY A 375 12.96 6.15 -15.82
CA GLY A 375 11.55 5.77 -15.67
C GLY A 375 10.64 6.88 -16.19
N ASN A 376 9.34 6.67 -16.10
CA ASN A 376 8.34 7.68 -16.47
C ASN A 376 7.84 8.35 -15.19
N ASP A 377 8.39 9.51 -14.87
CA ASP A 377 8.23 10.16 -13.58
C ASP A 377 7.14 11.23 -13.59
N ILE A 378 6.58 11.52 -12.40
CA ILE A 378 5.61 12.60 -12.18
C ILE A 378 6.17 13.57 -11.16
N LEU A 379 6.59 14.76 -11.59
CA LEU A 379 7.24 15.76 -10.75
C LEU A 379 6.33 16.97 -10.50
N SER A 380 6.26 17.44 -9.27
CA SER A 380 5.51 18.63 -8.87
C SER A 380 6.33 19.46 -7.90
N GLY A 381 6.91 20.57 -8.37
CA GLY A 381 7.64 21.52 -7.51
C GLY A 381 6.75 22.11 -6.43
N GLY A 382 5.55 22.55 -6.81
CA GLY A 382 4.63 23.26 -5.91
C GLY A 382 4.88 24.77 -5.95
N GLU A 383 4.81 25.43 -4.80
CA GLU A 383 5.07 26.88 -4.69
C GLU A 383 6.56 27.20 -4.93
N GLY A 384 6.88 28.48 -5.11
CA GLY A 384 8.27 28.96 -5.21
C GLY A 384 9.00 28.64 -6.53
N LYS A 385 10.33 28.76 -6.50
CA LYS A 385 11.18 28.67 -7.68
C LYS A 385 11.87 27.31 -7.76
N ASN A 386 11.36 26.44 -8.62
CA ASN A 386 11.76 25.04 -8.64
C ASN A 386 12.61 24.68 -9.86
N ILE A 387 13.52 23.73 -9.66
CA ILE A 387 14.28 23.06 -10.72
C ILE A 387 13.78 21.62 -10.78
N LEU A 388 13.22 21.22 -11.92
CA LEU A 388 12.71 19.87 -12.16
C LEU A 388 13.51 19.21 -13.28
N ASP A 389 14.11 18.06 -13.01
CA ASP A 389 14.80 17.26 -14.01
C ASP A 389 14.14 15.88 -14.09
N GLY A 390 13.44 15.56 -15.18
CA GLY A 390 12.79 14.25 -15.32
C GLY A 390 13.81 13.13 -15.53
N GLY A 391 14.87 13.40 -16.29
CA GLY A 391 15.91 12.43 -16.59
C GLY A 391 15.61 11.63 -17.86
N THR A 392 15.61 10.30 -17.78
CA THR A 392 15.34 9.43 -18.94
C THR A 392 14.00 8.74 -18.83
N GLY A 393 13.15 8.93 -19.83
CA GLY A 393 11.86 8.25 -19.95
C GLY A 393 10.85 9.21 -20.55
N ILE A 394 9.57 9.04 -20.22
CA ILE A 394 8.51 9.99 -20.54
C ILE A 394 8.04 10.62 -19.24
N ASP A 395 8.55 11.80 -18.96
CA ASP A 395 8.37 12.46 -17.67
C ASP A 395 7.30 13.56 -17.74
N THR A 396 6.54 13.69 -16.66
CA THR A 396 5.42 14.62 -16.55
C THR A 396 5.61 15.59 -15.39
N ALA A 397 5.73 16.88 -15.69
CA ALA A 397 5.62 17.92 -14.66
C ALA A 397 4.16 18.34 -14.47
N VAL A 398 3.71 18.38 -13.21
CA VAL A 398 2.34 18.72 -12.82
C VAL A 398 2.31 20.09 -12.18
N PHE A 399 1.36 20.91 -12.61
CA PHE A 399 1.11 22.25 -12.07
C PHE A 399 -0.35 22.35 -11.63
N ASP A 400 -0.57 22.68 -10.37
CA ASP A 400 -1.90 22.93 -9.83
C ASP A 400 -2.43 24.25 -10.40
N GLY A 401 -3.57 24.17 -11.09
CA GLY A 401 -4.20 25.32 -11.70
C GLY A 401 -4.44 25.17 -13.21
N ARG A 402 -5.27 26.06 -13.73
CA ARG A 402 -5.60 26.11 -15.16
C ARG A 402 -4.39 26.56 -15.97
N ARG A 403 -4.23 25.98 -17.17
CA ARG A 403 -3.19 26.31 -18.14
C ARG A 403 -3.07 27.81 -18.40
N ASP A 404 -4.19 28.53 -18.46
CA ASP A 404 -4.24 29.98 -18.73
C ASP A 404 -3.51 30.84 -17.68
N TYR A 405 -3.22 30.29 -16.49
CA TYR A 405 -2.51 30.97 -15.42
C TYR A 405 -0.99 30.86 -15.51
N PHE A 406 -0.48 30.13 -16.50
CA PHE A 406 0.94 29.89 -16.67
C PHE A 406 1.44 30.43 -18.01
N THR A 407 2.67 30.92 -18.02
CA THR A 407 3.43 31.15 -19.25
C THR A 407 4.43 30.02 -19.41
N VAL A 408 4.44 29.40 -20.58
CA VAL A 408 5.33 28.29 -20.92
C VAL A 408 6.19 28.71 -22.09
N SER A 409 7.50 28.57 -21.97
CA SER A 409 8.45 28.83 -23.06
C SER A 409 9.57 27.80 -23.03
N LYS A 410 10.12 27.47 -24.20
CA LYS A 410 11.24 26.52 -24.30
C LYS A 410 12.43 27.17 -24.98
N VAL A 411 13.61 27.02 -24.38
CA VAL A 411 14.88 27.53 -24.91
C VAL A 411 15.91 26.40 -24.88
N GLY A 412 16.29 25.90 -26.06
CA GLY A 412 17.12 24.68 -26.14
C GLY A 412 16.38 23.49 -25.53
N ASN A 413 17.00 22.84 -24.53
CA ASN A 413 16.41 21.70 -23.82
C ASN A 413 15.69 22.12 -22.53
N GLU A 414 15.71 23.40 -22.18
CA GLU A 414 15.10 23.92 -20.95
C GLU A 414 13.70 24.45 -21.24
N ILE A 415 12.73 24.06 -20.41
CA ILE A 415 11.37 24.62 -20.40
C ILE A 415 11.24 25.52 -19.18
N LYS A 416 10.74 26.74 -19.38
CA LYS A 416 10.38 27.67 -18.30
C LYS A 416 8.88 27.73 -18.15
N VAL A 417 8.40 27.50 -16.94
CA VAL A 417 6.98 27.59 -16.56
C VAL A 417 6.83 28.62 -15.44
N ASN A 418 6.28 29.78 -15.75
CA ASN A 418 6.05 30.84 -14.75
C ASN A 418 4.55 31.02 -14.51
N GLY A 419 4.13 30.91 -13.25
CA GLY A 419 2.76 31.19 -12.82
C GLY A 419 2.44 32.69 -12.80
N ALA A 420 1.15 33.02 -12.83
CA ALA A 420 0.67 34.38 -12.60
C ALA A 420 1.06 34.89 -11.20
N SER A 421 1.04 36.22 -10.98
CA SER A 421 1.54 36.87 -9.76
C SER A 421 0.99 36.34 -8.42
N TRP A 422 -0.14 35.64 -8.42
CA TRP A 422 -0.77 35.05 -7.22
C TRP A 422 -0.33 33.61 -6.93
N VAL A 423 0.28 32.95 -7.91
CA VAL A 423 0.84 31.58 -7.81
C VAL A 423 2.34 31.64 -7.49
N ASN A 424 2.99 32.79 -7.77
CA ASN A 424 4.39 33.13 -7.49
C ASN A 424 5.39 31.97 -7.67
N SER A 425 5.23 31.21 -8.74
CA SER A 425 6.10 30.09 -9.09
C SER A 425 6.88 30.37 -10.38
N GLU A 426 8.20 30.20 -10.34
CA GLU A 426 9.08 30.26 -11.51
C GLU A 426 9.83 28.95 -11.60
N ASN A 427 9.52 28.13 -12.60
CA ASN A 427 10.05 26.77 -12.67
C ASN A 427 10.94 26.61 -13.90
N THR A 428 12.08 25.96 -13.70
CA THR A 428 13.01 25.56 -14.75
C THR A 428 13.00 24.05 -14.87
N LEU A 429 12.68 23.54 -16.06
CA LEU A 429 12.48 22.11 -16.29
C LEU A 429 13.45 21.60 -17.36
N THR A 430 14.05 20.45 -17.13
CA THR A 430 14.87 19.69 -18.08
C THR A 430 14.41 18.24 -18.13
N GLY A 431 14.58 17.57 -19.27
CA GLY A 431 14.16 16.17 -19.41
C GLY A 431 12.68 15.94 -19.11
N ILE A 432 11.80 16.88 -19.46
CA ILE A 432 10.35 16.76 -19.26
C ILE A 432 9.65 16.76 -20.62
N GLU A 433 8.93 15.68 -20.90
CA GLU A 433 8.17 15.50 -22.14
C GLU A 433 6.77 16.08 -22.03
N ARG A 434 6.17 16.08 -20.84
CA ARG A 434 4.76 16.45 -20.64
C ARG A 434 4.59 17.47 -19.52
N LEU A 435 3.76 18.47 -19.77
CA LEU A 435 3.23 19.34 -18.71
C LEU A 435 1.74 19.05 -18.54
N LYS A 436 1.30 18.92 -17.29
CA LYS A 436 -0.10 18.70 -16.92
C LYS A 436 -0.61 19.86 -16.07
N PHE A 437 -1.74 20.43 -16.52
CA PHE A 437 -2.53 21.43 -15.82
C PHE A 437 -3.95 20.89 -15.59
N ASP A 438 -4.76 21.61 -14.80
CA ASP A 438 -6.13 21.16 -14.46
C ASP A 438 -7.03 20.93 -15.69
N ASN A 439 -6.83 21.70 -16.76
CA ASN A 439 -7.72 21.73 -17.93
C ASN A 439 -7.02 21.46 -19.27
N ALA A 440 -5.70 21.24 -19.28
CA ALA A 440 -4.96 20.98 -20.50
C ALA A 440 -3.60 20.32 -20.20
N CYS A 441 -3.03 19.72 -21.23
CA CYS A 441 -1.65 19.24 -21.21
C CYS A 441 -0.85 19.88 -22.34
N ILE A 442 0.48 19.94 -22.20
CA ILE A 442 1.41 20.29 -23.28
C ILE A 442 2.37 19.11 -23.47
N ALA A 443 2.61 18.74 -24.73
CA ALA A 443 3.54 17.69 -25.11
C ALA A 443 4.77 18.28 -25.81
N PHE A 444 5.97 17.81 -25.44
CA PHE A 444 7.28 18.18 -25.99
C PHE A 444 8.04 16.99 -26.60
N ASP A 445 7.52 15.77 -26.46
CA ASP A 445 8.06 14.54 -27.04
C ASP A 445 7.83 14.50 -28.55
N VAL A 446 8.66 15.24 -29.29
CA VAL A 446 8.61 15.32 -30.75
C VAL A 446 8.75 13.94 -31.39
N ASP A 447 9.68 13.11 -30.94
CA ASP A 447 9.88 11.77 -31.51
C ASP A 447 9.13 10.67 -30.76
N GLY A 448 8.51 10.99 -29.62
CA GLY A 448 7.70 10.07 -28.84
C GLY A 448 6.24 9.98 -29.29
N ASN A 449 5.42 9.35 -28.47
CA ASN A 449 4.00 9.09 -28.73
C ASN A 449 3.21 10.37 -29.05
N GLY A 450 3.55 11.49 -28.41
CA GLY A 450 2.95 12.79 -28.63
C GLY A 450 3.12 13.25 -30.06
N GLY A 451 4.37 13.35 -30.50
CA GLY A 451 4.67 13.78 -31.86
C GLY A 451 4.21 12.79 -32.92
N GLN A 452 4.27 11.48 -32.64
CA GLN A 452 3.72 10.45 -33.51
C GLN A 452 2.21 10.61 -33.72
N ALA A 453 1.44 10.77 -32.63
CA ALA A 453 -0.01 11.02 -32.72
C ALA A 453 -0.29 12.29 -33.52
N TYR A 454 0.44 13.39 -33.25
CA TYR A 454 0.24 14.66 -33.97
C TYR A 454 0.53 14.52 -35.47
N ARG A 455 1.65 13.91 -35.84
CA ARG A 455 2.06 13.72 -37.25
C ARG A 455 1.10 12.80 -37.98
N LEU A 456 0.68 11.70 -37.36
CA LEU A 456 -0.28 10.78 -37.97
C LEU A 456 -1.64 11.46 -38.16
N TYR A 457 -2.10 12.23 -37.17
CA TYR A 457 -3.35 12.98 -37.26
C TYR A 457 -3.30 13.99 -38.43
N ARG A 458 -2.21 14.75 -38.53
CA ARG A 458 -1.92 15.65 -39.65
C ARG A 458 -1.89 14.92 -40.99
N ALA A 459 -1.22 13.78 -41.06
CA ALA A 459 -1.08 12.99 -42.29
C ALA A 459 -2.44 12.44 -42.76
N ALA A 460 -3.24 11.94 -41.82
CA ALA A 460 -4.54 11.35 -42.12
C ALA A 460 -5.59 12.39 -42.54
N PHE A 461 -5.58 13.59 -41.97
CA PHE A 461 -6.68 14.56 -42.15
C PHE A 461 -6.28 15.90 -42.75
N ASP A 462 -5.00 16.13 -43.03
CA ASP A 462 -4.45 17.37 -43.60
C ASP A 462 -4.97 18.65 -42.92
N ARG A 463 -5.05 18.62 -41.59
CA ARG A 463 -5.43 19.76 -40.76
C ARG A 463 -4.81 19.68 -39.38
N MET A 464 -4.83 20.80 -38.66
CA MET A 464 -4.43 20.80 -37.26
C MET A 464 -5.31 19.82 -36.45
N PRO A 465 -4.70 19.01 -35.58
CA PRO A 465 -5.46 18.14 -34.68
C PRO A 465 -6.36 18.96 -33.77
N ASP A 466 -7.55 18.43 -33.48
CA ASP A 466 -8.34 18.97 -32.38
C ASP A 466 -7.75 18.46 -31.05
N LYS A 467 -7.79 19.29 -30.01
CA LYS A 467 -7.10 19.01 -28.73
C LYS A 467 -7.60 17.74 -28.06
N GLY A 468 -8.90 17.42 -28.17
CA GLY A 468 -9.51 16.24 -27.55
C GLY A 468 -9.15 14.95 -28.27
N GLY A 469 -9.31 14.92 -29.59
CA GLY A 469 -8.93 13.80 -30.44
C GLY A 469 -7.43 13.52 -30.38
N LEU A 470 -6.60 14.57 -30.39
CA LEU A 470 -5.16 14.40 -30.21
C LEU A 470 -4.84 13.73 -28.86
N GLY A 471 -5.46 14.19 -27.78
CA GLY A 471 -5.26 13.59 -26.46
C GLY A 471 -5.76 12.16 -26.34
N PHE A 472 -6.84 11.80 -27.03
CA PHE A 472 -7.31 10.41 -27.12
C PHE A 472 -6.24 9.51 -27.76
N TRP A 473 -5.64 9.93 -28.87
CA TRP A 473 -4.65 9.12 -29.57
C TRP A 473 -3.30 9.06 -28.85
N ILE A 474 -2.87 10.15 -28.21
CA ILE A 474 -1.70 10.14 -27.32
C ILE A 474 -1.91 9.11 -26.21
N ARG A 475 -3.08 9.14 -25.54
CA ARG A 475 -3.42 8.18 -24.48
C ARG A 475 -3.47 6.74 -25.01
N ALA A 476 -3.94 6.50 -26.23
CA ALA A 476 -3.94 5.17 -26.82
C ALA A 476 -2.51 4.63 -26.99
N LEU A 477 -1.61 5.44 -27.56
CA LEU A 477 -0.20 5.08 -27.74
C LEU A 477 0.53 4.89 -26.40
N ASP A 478 0.29 5.77 -25.43
CA ASP A 478 0.88 5.67 -24.08
C ASP A 478 0.44 4.39 -23.35
N ASN A 479 -0.76 3.87 -23.66
CA ASN A 479 -1.26 2.59 -23.13
C ASN A 479 -0.86 1.37 -23.98
N GLY A 480 0.07 1.53 -24.93
CA GLY A 480 0.63 0.42 -25.70
C GLY A 480 -0.20 -0.01 -26.91
N VAL A 481 -1.19 0.77 -27.34
CA VAL A 481 -1.81 0.54 -28.66
C VAL A 481 -0.74 0.77 -29.73
N SER A 482 -0.61 -0.17 -30.66
CA SER A 482 0.42 -0.06 -31.69
C SER A 482 0.17 1.14 -32.61
N PHE A 483 1.24 1.81 -33.05
CA PHE A 483 1.15 2.95 -33.94
C PHE A 483 0.44 2.62 -35.27
N GLU A 484 0.65 1.40 -35.79
CA GLU A 484 -0.05 0.94 -36.99
C GLU A 484 -1.56 0.72 -36.75
N SER A 485 -1.95 0.21 -35.58
CA SER A 485 -3.37 0.09 -35.20
C SER A 485 -4.05 1.46 -35.12
N VAL A 486 -3.37 2.45 -34.57
CA VAL A 486 -3.87 3.83 -34.59
C VAL A 486 -4.02 4.30 -36.04
N ALA A 487 -3.02 4.13 -36.90
CA ALA A 487 -3.11 4.51 -38.32
C ALA A 487 -4.26 3.81 -39.04
N GLN A 488 -4.53 2.55 -38.73
CA GLN A 488 -5.67 1.80 -39.23
C GLN A 488 -7.01 2.42 -38.81
N ASP A 489 -7.14 2.87 -37.57
CA ASP A 489 -8.37 3.52 -37.09
C ASP A 489 -8.61 4.87 -37.78
N PHE A 490 -7.55 5.65 -38.01
CA PHE A 490 -7.63 6.88 -38.82
C PHE A 490 -8.11 6.59 -40.24
N LEU A 491 -7.55 5.57 -40.91
CA LEU A 491 -7.96 5.17 -42.26
C LEU A 491 -9.43 4.74 -42.36
N HIS A 492 -9.94 4.06 -41.33
CA HIS A 492 -11.34 3.62 -41.29
C HIS A 492 -12.32 4.70 -40.81
N SER A 493 -11.81 5.87 -40.44
CA SER A 493 -12.66 6.96 -39.96
C SER A 493 -13.51 7.57 -41.10
N PRO A 494 -14.73 8.05 -40.78
CA PRO A 494 -15.55 8.79 -41.74
C PRO A 494 -14.89 10.06 -42.30
N GLU A 495 -13.99 10.68 -41.52
CA GLU A 495 -13.28 11.88 -41.94
C GLU A 495 -12.23 11.57 -43.02
N PHE A 496 -11.46 10.49 -42.85
CA PHE A 496 -10.50 10.05 -43.87
C PHE A 496 -11.21 9.75 -45.19
N ALA A 497 -12.32 8.99 -45.13
CA ALA A 497 -13.13 8.67 -46.30
C ALA A 497 -13.67 9.92 -47.02
N ARG A 498 -13.98 11.00 -46.29
CA ARG A 498 -14.44 12.27 -46.88
C ARG A 498 -13.31 13.01 -47.60
N LEU A 499 -12.10 13.00 -47.05
CA LEU A 499 -10.95 13.71 -47.60
C LEU A 499 -10.32 12.98 -48.78
N TYR A 500 -10.15 11.67 -48.67
CA TYR A 500 -9.46 10.84 -49.67
C TYR A 500 -10.43 10.24 -50.70
N GLY A 501 -11.67 9.98 -50.31
CA GLY A 501 -12.65 9.22 -51.10
C GLY A 501 -12.82 7.79 -50.60
N THR A 502 -13.80 7.08 -51.16
CA THR A 502 -14.04 5.66 -50.87
C THR A 502 -13.62 4.79 -52.05
N GLN A 503 -13.25 3.53 -51.79
CA GLN A 503 -12.86 2.52 -52.81
C GLN A 503 -11.64 2.87 -53.68
N LEU A 504 -10.68 3.63 -53.16
CA LEU A 504 -9.44 3.95 -53.88
C LEU A 504 -8.61 2.70 -54.17
N ASN A 505 -8.02 2.61 -55.36
CA ASN A 505 -6.97 1.64 -55.66
C ASN A 505 -5.62 2.08 -55.06
N ASN A 506 -4.60 1.21 -55.12
CA ASN A 506 -3.29 1.46 -54.50
C ASN A 506 -2.56 2.67 -55.11
N HIS A 507 -2.66 2.86 -56.43
CA HIS A 507 -2.08 4.02 -57.11
C HIS A 507 -2.75 5.33 -56.66
N GLU A 508 -4.07 5.34 -56.55
CA GLU A 508 -4.86 6.51 -56.16
C GLU A 508 -4.57 6.94 -54.72
N ILE A 509 -4.63 6.01 -53.76
CA ILE A 509 -4.39 6.35 -52.34
C ILE A 509 -2.95 6.81 -52.11
N LEU A 510 -1.97 6.18 -52.77
CA LEU A 510 -0.57 6.57 -52.65
C LEU A 510 -0.34 7.97 -53.23
N THR A 511 -0.95 8.28 -54.38
CA THR A 511 -0.92 9.63 -54.96
C THR A 511 -1.47 10.66 -53.99
N LYS A 512 -2.55 10.33 -53.27
CA LYS A 512 -3.13 11.20 -52.25
C LYS A 512 -2.22 11.36 -51.04
N PHE A 513 -1.51 10.32 -50.57
CA PHE A 513 -0.54 10.46 -49.49
C PHE A 513 0.59 11.43 -49.82
N TYR A 514 1.16 11.36 -51.03
CA TYR A 514 2.15 12.36 -51.46
C TYR A 514 1.62 13.79 -51.44
N ASN A 515 0.41 14.00 -51.97
CA ASN A 515 -0.17 15.34 -52.07
C ASN A 515 -0.63 15.91 -50.71
N ASN A 516 -1.18 15.07 -49.83
CA ASN A 516 -1.82 15.52 -48.59
C ASN A 516 -0.88 15.45 -47.38
N VAL A 517 0.10 14.52 -47.38
CA VAL A 517 1.07 14.40 -46.28
C VAL A 517 2.33 15.19 -46.58
N LEU A 518 2.87 15.05 -47.80
CA LEU A 518 4.15 15.66 -48.18
C LEU A 518 3.98 16.96 -48.97
N HIS A 519 2.75 17.32 -49.34
CA HIS A 519 2.42 18.55 -50.09
C HIS A 519 3.20 18.72 -51.40
N ARG A 520 3.49 17.61 -52.08
CA ARG A 520 4.16 17.59 -53.38
C ARG A 520 3.70 16.45 -54.27
N ALA A 521 4.04 16.54 -55.56
CA ALA A 521 3.85 15.45 -56.50
C ALA A 521 4.75 14.25 -56.15
N PRO A 522 4.32 13.01 -56.45
CA PRO A 522 5.14 11.83 -56.25
C PRO A 522 6.42 11.86 -57.07
N ASP A 523 7.54 11.47 -56.45
CA ASP A 523 8.77 11.18 -57.17
C ASP A 523 8.73 9.75 -57.74
N ALA A 524 9.33 9.54 -58.91
CA ALA A 524 9.19 8.27 -59.63
C ALA A 524 9.73 7.06 -58.85
N GLY A 525 10.80 7.23 -58.07
CA GLY A 525 11.45 6.16 -57.32
C GLY A 525 10.66 5.74 -56.08
N GLY A 526 10.36 6.69 -55.19
CA GLY A 526 9.61 6.45 -53.96
C GLY A 526 8.18 6.00 -54.26
N PHE A 527 7.53 6.58 -55.27
CA PHE A 527 6.18 6.18 -55.66
C PHE A 527 6.14 4.73 -56.13
N LYS A 528 7.11 4.33 -56.97
CA LYS A 528 7.21 2.94 -57.42
C LYS A 528 7.46 1.98 -56.26
N PHE A 529 8.36 2.33 -55.34
CA PHE A 529 8.66 1.50 -54.16
C PHE A 529 7.40 1.21 -53.33
N TRP A 530 6.66 2.26 -52.97
CA TRP A 530 5.46 2.11 -52.14
C TRP A 530 4.30 1.44 -52.88
N LEU A 531 4.16 1.69 -54.20
CA LEU A 531 3.15 1.01 -55.01
C LEU A 531 3.42 -0.50 -55.08
N ASP A 532 4.66 -0.88 -55.37
CA ASP A 532 5.08 -2.29 -55.40
C ASP A 532 4.86 -2.96 -54.02
N ALA A 533 5.10 -2.24 -52.91
CA ALA A 533 4.85 -2.73 -51.56
C ALA A 533 3.35 -2.97 -51.27
N LEU A 534 2.49 -2.01 -51.62
CA LEU A 534 1.04 -2.14 -51.48
C LEU A 534 0.49 -3.30 -52.33
N ASP A 535 0.99 -3.46 -53.56
CA ASP A 535 0.60 -4.54 -54.47
C ASP A 535 1.10 -5.91 -53.99
N ALA A 536 2.20 -5.94 -53.23
CA ALA A 536 2.71 -7.13 -52.53
C ALA A 536 1.97 -7.44 -51.21
N GLY A 537 0.99 -6.62 -50.80
CA GLY A 537 0.12 -6.87 -49.65
C GLY A 537 0.50 -6.13 -48.36
N VAL A 538 1.43 -5.17 -48.41
CA VAL A 538 1.66 -4.26 -47.28
C VAL A 538 0.38 -3.46 -47.00
N SER A 539 0.04 -3.31 -45.72
CA SER A 539 -1.19 -2.64 -45.32
C SER A 539 -1.12 -1.13 -45.63
N ARG A 540 -2.28 -0.53 -45.95
CA ARG A 540 -2.37 0.93 -46.15
C ARG A 540 -2.09 1.69 -44.85
N SER A 541 -2.39 1.12 -43.69
CA SER A 541 -2.10 1.68 -42.36
C SER A 541 -0.59 1.77 -42.13
N HIS A 542 0.15 0.73 -42.51
CA HIS A 542 1.60 0.75 -42.47
C HIS A 542 2.17 1.86 -43.36
N VAL A 543 1.72 1.97 -44.62
CA VAL A 543 2.18 3.04 -45.52
C VAL A 543 1.84 4.44 -44.98
N LEU A 544 0.64 4.65 -44.43
CA LEU A 544 0.27 5.93 -43.83
C LEU A 544 1.18 6.26 -42.63
N ALA A 545 1.44 5.29 -41.75
CA ALA A 545 2.34 5.44 -40.61
C ALA A 545 3.76 5.84 -41.08
N GLU A 546 4.30 5.17 -42.09
CA GLU A 546 5.62 5.47 -42.66
C GLU A 546 5.69 6.85 -43.33
N PHE A 547 4.64 7.26 -44.05
CA PHE A 547 4.55 8.62 -44.59
C PHE A 547 4.52 9.67 -43.48
N SER A 548 3.75 9.41 -42.41
CA SER A 548 3.65 10.32 -41.27
C SER A 548 4.98 10.46 -40.51
N GLU A 549 5.81 9.43 -40.49
CA GLU A 549 7.12 9.41 -39.83
C GLU A 549 8.29 9.70 -40.79
N SER A 550 8.01 9.99 -42.06
CA SER A 550 9.05 10.28 -43.04
C SER A 550 9.90 11.50 -42.64
N PRO A 551 11.20 11.52 -42.97
CA PRO A 551 12.08 12.65 -42.65
C PRO A 551 11.55 13.99 -43.18
N GLU A 552 10.90 13.97 -44.35
CA GLU A 552 10.30 15.14 -44.98
C GLU A 552 9.12 15.68 -44.14
N ASN A 553 8.19 14.82 -43.71
CA ASN A 553 7.06 15.24 -42.87
C ASN A 553 7.51 15.69 -41.47
N LYS A 554 8.49 14.98 -40.87
CA LYS A 554 9.10 15.39 -39.59
C LYS A 554 9.72 16.79 -39.70
N ALA A 555 10.48 17.06 -40.75
CA ALA A 555 11.09 18.37 -40.99
C ALA A 555 10.04 19.47 -41.22
N ALA A 556 8.93 19.16 -41.89
CA ALA A 556 7.85 20.11 -42.09
C ALA A 556 7.13 20.51 -40.78
N LEU A 557 7.04 19.58 -39.82
CA LEU A 557 6.28 19.77 -38.57
C LEU A 557 7.14 20.11 -37.36
N ILE A 558 8.48 19.98 -37.46
CA ILE A 558 9.39 20.24 -36.34
C ILE A 558 9.23 21.63 -35.74
N GLY A 559 8.97 22.65 -36.57
CA GLY A 559 8.78 24.03 -36.14
C GLY A 559 7.61 24.21 -35.17
N VAL A 560 6.57 23.40 -35.32
CA VAL A 560 5.38 23.41 -34.46
C VAL A 560 5.58 22.52 -33.24
N LEU A 561 6.10 21.30 -33.44
CA LEU A 561 6.20 20.30 -32.38
C LEU A 561 7.24 20.66 -31.33
N GLN A 562 8.39 21.24 -31.73
CA GLN A 562 9.50 21.49 -30.82
C GLN A 562 9.19 22.52 -29.72
N GLN A 563 8.21 23.41 -29.96
CA GLN A 563 7.78 24.45 -29.02
C GLN A 563 6.69 23.97 -28.04
N GLY A 564 6.28 22.71 -28.17
CA GLY A 564 5.20 22.13 -27.40
C GLY A 564 3.84 22.38 -28.03
N PHE A 565 2.96 21.39 -27.94
CA PHE A 565 1.60 21.49 -28.47
C PHE A 565 0.57 21.03 -27.43
N GLU A 566 -0.55 21.75 -27.38
CA GLU A 566 -1.59 21.51 -26.39
C GLU A 566 -2.57 20.43 -26.81
N TYR A 567 -3.00 19.63 -25.83
CA TYR A 567 -4.05 18.62 -25.98
C TYR A 567 -4.88 18.52 -24.69
N TYR A 568 -6.02 17.84 -24.75
CA TYR A 568 -6.87 17.58 -23.58
C TYR A 568 -6.80 16.12 -23.19
N GLN A 569 -6.64 15.86 -21.90
CA GLN A 569 -6.70 14.50 -21.38
C GLN A 569 -8.15 14.01 -21.52
N SER A 570 -8.34 12.93 -22.29
CA SER A 570 -9.66 12.30 -22.52
C SER A 570 -10.00 11.29 -21.44
#